data_AF-A0A1G1FV23-F1
#
_entry.id   AF-A0A1G1FV23-F1
#
_cell.length_a   1.000
_cell.length_b   1.000
_cell.length_c   1.000
_cell.angle_alpha   90.00
_cell.angle_beta   90.00
_cell.angle_gamma   90.00
#
_symmetry.space_group_name_H-M   'P 1'
#
loop_
_entity.id
_entity.type
_entity.pdbx_description
1 polymer ?
#
loop_
_entity_poly.entity_id
_entity_poly.type
_entity_poly.pdbx_seq_one_letter_code
_entity_poly.pdbx_strand_id
1 'polypeptide(L)'
;MRFLLLRMIMIGYVLFLTGCAVATVGMTQQELLSAEGTPGNKWVGVDGVECWRYGSRHVFLQNDRVVKIAFRERYFNSANLMIGLPEAAVISLEGPPLSVSAKKDVKYLVYKNRTRKFRSKDFYIHIVNGVVESYGGEGDFDSPKPD
;
A
#
# COMPACT_ATOMS: atom_id res chain seq x y z
N MET A 1 22.65 -13.60 63.44
CA MET A 1 21.35 -12.93 63.15
C MET A 1 21.66 -11.51 62.71
N ARG A 2 21.24 -10.94 61.58
CA ARG A 2 20.36 -11.30 60.47
C ARG A 2 20.86 -10.44 59.29
N PHE A 3 21.29 -11.07 58.20
CA PHE A 3 21.60 -10.39 56.94
C PHE A 3 20.28 -10.03 56.24
N LEU A 4 20.07 -8.75 55.91
CA LEU A 4 18.96 -8.30 55.08
C LEU A 4 19.47 -8.10 53.66
N LEU A 5 19.24 -9.12 52.84
CA LEU A 5 19.57 -9.21 51.43
C LEU A 5 18.49 -8.47 50.63
N LEU A 6 18.69 -7.17 50.33
CA LEU A 6 17.82 -6.46 49.39
C LEU A 6 18.28 -6.79 47.96
N ARG A 7 17.66 -7.80 47.34
CA ARG A 7 17.69 -7.97 45.88
C ARG A 7 16.83 -6.87 45.26
N MET A 8 17.39 -5.68 45.09
CA MET A 8 16.79 -4.66 44.23
C MET A 8 16.99 -5.10 42.78
N ILE A 9 15.87 -5.56 42.24
CA ILE A 9 15.58 -5.75 40.83
C ILE A 9 15.95 -4.45 40.09
N MET A 10 17.15 -4.42 39.51
CA MET A 10 17.46 -3.50 38.42
C MET A 10 16.77 -4.07 37.16
N ILE A 11 15.43 -3.95 37.14
CA ILE A 11 14.68 -3.81 35.89
C ILE A 11 15.32 -2.59 35.25
N GLY A 12 16.18 -2.84 34.28
CA GLY A 12 16.67 -1.83 33.37
C GLY A 12 15.44 -1.23 32.71
N TYR A 13 14.98 -0.12 33.29
CA TYR A 13 14.11 0.83 32.64
C TYR A 13 14.87 1.36 31.44
N VAL A 14 14.88 0.58 30.36
CA VAL A 14 14.93 1.17 29.03
C VAL A 14 13.60 1.89 28.92
N LEU A 15 13.62 3.16 29.32
CA LEU A 15 12.68 4.16 28.86
C LEU A 15 12.79 4.15 27.33
N PHE A 16 12.06 3.26 26.68
CA PHE A 16 11.64 3.47 25.31
C PHE A 16 10.74 4.69 25.38
N LEU A 17 11.35 5.86 25.20
CA LEU A 17 10.66 7.03 24.71
C LEU A 17 9.91 6.54 23.47
N THR A 18 8.61 6.33 23.61
CA THR A 18 7.67 6.03 22.54
C THR A 18 7.56 7.29 21.66
N GLY A 19 8.64 7.64 20.98
CA GLY A 19 8.52 8.25 19.68
C GLY A 19 7.82 7.19 18.84
N CYS A 20 6.55 7.40 18.53
CA CYS A 20 5.81 6.57 17.59
C CYS A 20 6.60 6.62 16.28
N ALA A 21 7.49 5.66 16.04
CA ALA A 21 8.32 5.62 14.85
C ALA A 21 7.38 5.28 13.70
N VAL A 22 7.02 6.32 12.94
CA VAL A 22 6.19 6.18 11.75
C VAL A 22 7.10 5.75 10.60
N ALA A 23 6.63 4.83 9.76
CA ALA A 23 7.28 4.45 8.53
C ALA A 23 7.76 5.67 7.75
N THR A 24 8.98 5.61 7.22
CA THR A 24 9.52 6.63 6.31
C THR A 24 10.06 5.98 5.05
N VAL A 25 10.06 6.75 3.96
CA VAL A 25 10.67 6.33 2.69
C VAL A 25 12.17 6.10 2.90
N GLY A 26 12.67 4.99 2.35
CA GLY A 26 14.06 4.55 2.47
C GLY A 26 14.32 3.54 3.60
N MET A 27 13.39 3.36 4.55
CA MET A 27 13.50 2.31 5.57
C MET A 27 13.58 0.93 4.91
N THR A 28 14.38 0.04 5.50
CA THR A 28 14.35 -1.39 5.20
C THR A 28 13.05 -2.02 5.69
N GLN A 29 12.74 -3.20 5.16
CA GLN A 29 11.64 -4.00 5.68
C GLN A 29 11.79 -4.30 7.17
N GLN A 30 13.00 -4.60 7.64
CA GLN A 30 13.26 -4.92 9.04
C GLN A 30 13.06 -3.71 9.97
N GLU A 31 13.50 -2.53 9.56
CA GLU A 31 13.27 -1.27 10.29
C GLU A 31 11.77 -0.97 10.37
N LEU A 32 11.03 -1.16 9.27
CA LEU A 32 9.58 -0.98 9.24
C LEU A 32 8.87 -1.93 10.21
N LEU A 33 9.22 -3.22 10.19
CA LEU A 33 8.65 -4.21 11.11
C LEU A 33 8.98 -3.90 12.58
N SER A 34 10.17 -3.36 12.83
CA SER A 34 10.59 -2.98 14.19
C SER A 34 9.88 -1.71 14.67
N ALA A 35 9.57 -0.79 13.76
CA ALA A 35 8.90 0.47 14.05
C ALA A 35 7.37 0.31 14.21
N GLU A 36 6.72 -0.40 13.29
CA GLU A 36 5.26 -0.49 13.22
C GLU A 36 4.68 -1.87 13.57
N GLY A 37 5.53 -2.88 13.70
CA GLY A 37 5.11 -4.26 13.91
C GLY A 37 4.59 -4.93 12.63
N THR A 38 3.80 -5.99 12.83
CA THR A 38 3.24 -6.79 11.74
C THR A 38 2.05 -6.06 11.11
N PRO A 39 2.02 -5.89 9.77
CA PRO A 39 0.86 -5.31 9.10
C PRO A 39 -0.34 -6.25 9.13
N GLY A 40 -1.55 -5.68 9.04
CA GLY A 40 -2.79 -6.46 8.99
C GLY A 40 -2.96 -7.24 7.69
N ASN A 41 -2.43 -6.71 6.58
CA ASN A 41 -2.41 -7.38 5.28
C ASN A 41 -1.09 -7.11 4.57
N LYS A 42 -0.66 -8.10 3.78
CA LYS A 42 0.45 -7.98 2.84
C LYS A 42 0.00 -8.49 1.49
N TRP A 43 0.39 -7.79 0.45
CA TRP A 43 0.23 -8.24 -0.93
C TRP A 43 1.55 -8.09 -1.65
N VAL A 44 1.88 -9.05 -2.49
CA VAL A 44 3.11 -9.08 -3.29
C VAL A 44 2.72 -9.27 -4.74
N GLY A 45 3.16 -8.36 -5.60
CA GLY A 45 3.02 -8.48 -7.04
C GLY A 45 4.10 -9.38 -7.64
N VAL A 46 3.85 -9.86 -8.87
CA VAL A 46 4.82 -10.70 -9.60
C VAL A 46 6.14 -9.97 -9.91
N ASP A 47 6.13 -8.63 -9.93
CA ASP A 47 7.30 -7.79 -10.17
C ASP A 47 8.09 -7.46 -8.88
N GLY A 48 7.79 -8.13 -7.76
CA GLY A 48 8.49 -7.94 -6.48
C GLY A 48 8.09 -6.67 -5.72
N VAL A 49 7.07 -5.94 -6.20
CA VAL A 49 6.45 -4.83 -5.48
C VAL A 49 5.55 -5.38 -4.37
N GLU A 50 5.78 -4.93 -3.14
CA GLU A 50 4.96 -5.29 -2.00
C GLU A 50 4.11 -4.10 -1.53
N CYS A 51 2.93 -4.40 -0.98
CA CYS A 51 2.07 -3.43 -0.34
C CYS A 51 1.59 -3.97 1.00
N TRP A 52 1.90 -3.24 2.06
CA TRP A 52 1.66 -3.63 3.44
C TRP A 52 0.67 -2.66 4.08
N ARG A 53 -0.39 -3.19 4.68
CA ARG A 53 -1.45 -2.37 5.26
C ARG A 53 -1.34 -2.26 6.78
N TYR A 54 -1.25 -1.02 7.24
CA TYR A 54 -1.27 -0.62 8.64
C TYR A 54 -2.51 0.25 8.89
N GLY A 55 -3.65 -0.38 9.17
CA GLY A 55 -4.92 0.32 9.36
C GLY A 55 -5.44 0.98 8.07
N SER A 56 -5.41 2.32 8.02
CA SER A 56 -5.74 3.12 6.82
C SER A 56 -4.53 3.48 5.96
N ARG A 57 -3.32 3.13 6.41
CA ARG A 57 -2.06 3.39 5.71
C ARG A 57 -1.63 2.17 4.92
N HIS A 58 -1.05 2.42 3.76
CA HIS A 58 -0.44 1.42 2.89
C HIS A 58 1.01 1.82 2.65
N VAL A 59 1.92 0.92 2.95
CA VAL A 59 3.37 1.10 2.77
C VAL A 59 3.79 0.22 1.61
N PHE A 60 4.45 0.81 0.62
CA PHE A 60 4.92 0.11 -0.57
C PHE A 60 6.40 -0.16 -0.42
N LEU A 61 6.79 -1.41 -0.66
CA LEU A 61 8.18 -1.83 -0.65
C LEU A 61 8.60 -2.31 -2.03
N GLN A 62 9.83 -2.00 -2.40
CA GLN A 62 10.49 -2.53 -3.57
C GLN A 62 11.97 -2.71 -3.24
N ASN A 63 12.53 -3.87 -3.56
CA ASN A 63 13.93 -4.21 -3.24
C ASN A 63 14.27 -3.99 -1.76
N ASP A 64 13.44 -4.52 -0.85
CA ASP A 64 13.59 -4.40 0.62
C ASP A 64 13.49 -2.96 1.16
N ARG A 65 13.08 -1.98 0.35
CA ARG A 65 13.01 -0.57 0.76
C ARG A 65 11.60 -0.02 0.67
N VAL A 66 11.20 0.77 1.67
CA VAL A 66 9.99 1.58 1.59
C VAL A 66 10.19 2.64 0.51
N VAL A 67 9.42 2.55 -0.57
CA VAL A 67 9.47 3.51 -1.68
C VAL A 67 8.36 4.55 -1.61
N LYS A 68 7.26 4.22 -0.93
CA LYS A 68 6.08 5.07 -0.86
C LYS A 68 5.21 4.73 0.33
N ILE A 69 4.49 5.72 0.81
CA ILE A 69 3.46 5.57 1.83
C ILE A 69 2.21 6.29 1.31
N ALA A 70 1.09 5.58 1.27
CA ALA A 70 -0.21 6.12 0.88
C ALA A 70 -1.22 5.94 1.99
N PHE A 71 -2.29 6.72 1.91
CA PHE A 71 -3.44 6.61 2.79
C PHE A 71 -4.64 6.24 1.93
N ARG A 72 -5.51 5.38 2.47
CA ARG A 72 -6.81 5.14 1.88
C ARG A 72 -7.60 6.43 1.90
N GLU A 73 -7.89 6.96 0.72
CA GLU A 73 -8.73 8.12 0.55
C GLU A 73 -10.19 7.74 0.29
N ARG A 74 -11.10 8.70 0.49
CA ARG A 74 -12.53 8.52 0.18
C ARG A 74 -12.80 8.54 -1.33
N TYR A 75 -11.89 9.12 -2.09
CA TYR A 75 -11.96 9.25 -3.54
C TYR A 75 -10.75 8.59 -4.15
N PHE A 76 -10.93 8.15 -5.40
CA PHE A 76 -9.83 7.59 -6.18
C PHE A 76 -8.69 8.59 -6.30
N ASN A 77 -7.47 8.17 -5.95
CA ASN A 77 -6.27 8.99 -6.06
C ASN A 77 -5.19 8.21 -6.80
N SER A 78 -4.98 8.52 -8.09
CA SER A 78 -3.95 7.86 -8.90
C SER A 78 -2.54 8.03 -8.34
N ALA A 79 -2.28 9.06 -7.52
CA ALA A 79 -1.02 9.25 -6.83
C ALA A 79 -0.72 8.14 -5.81
N ASN A 80 -1.69 7.28 -5.47
CA ASN A 80 -1.50 6.13 -4.60
C ASN A 80 -1.08 4.85 -5.36
N LEU A 81 -1.32 4.76 -6.67
CA LEU A 81 -1.00 3.59 -7.48
C LEU A 81 0.49 3.44 -7.77
N MET A 82 0.89 2.20 -8.12
CA MET A 82 2.24 1.85 -8.55
C MET A 82 2.16 0.68 -9.53
N ILE A 83 3.06 0.63 -10.51
CA ILE A 83 3.21 -0.53 -11.40
C ILE A 83 3.65 -1.74 -10.57
N GLY A 84 3.19 -2.94 -10.97
CA GLY A 84 3.45 -4.19 -10.28
C GLY A 84 2.56 -4.44 -9.06
N LEU A 85 1.70 -3.49 -8.68
CA LEU A 85 0.80 -3.66 -7.53
C LEU A 85 -0.24 -4.76 -7.84
N PRO A 86 -0.49 -5.73 -6.94
CA PRO A 86 -1.52 -6.74 -7.17
C PRO A 86 -2.93 -6.15 -7.08
N GLU A 87 -3.87 -6.71 -7.85
CA GLU A 87 -5.29 -6.29 -7.91
C GLU A 87 -5.91 -6.10 -6.52
N ALA A 88 -5.68 -7.04 -5.61
CA ALA A 88 -6.22 -6.98 -4.25
C ALA A 88 -5.72 -5.78 -3.44
N ALA A 89 -4.47 -5.36 -3.65
CA ALA A 89 -3.93 -4.17 -3.02
C ALA A 89 -4.54 -2.89 -3.60
N VAL A 90 -4.77 -2.84 -4.92
CA VAL A 90 -5.51 -1.74 -5.57
C VAL A 90 -6.89 -1.58 -4.95
N ILE A 91 -7.65 -2.67 -4.85
CA ILE A 91 -9.01 -2.64 -4.28
C ILE A 91 -8.99 -2.26 -2.80
N SER A 92 -7.97 -2.70 -2.04
CA SER A 92 -7.83 -2.29 -0.64
C SER A 92 -7.51 -0.80 -0.49
N LEU A 93 -6.81 -0.21 -1.46
CA LEU A 93 -6.33 1.16 -1.43
C LEU A 93 -7.40 2.14 -1.92
N GLU A 94 -8.00 1.84 -3.07
CA GLU A 94 -8.96 2.71 -3.77
C GLU A 94 -10.42 2.36 -3.47
N GLY A 95 -10.67 1.17 -2.94
CA GLY A 95 -12.01 0.61 -2.79
C GLY A 95 -12.49 -0.14 -4.04
N PRO A 96 -13.77 -0.54 -4.06
CA PRO A 96 -14.33 -1.29 -5.17
C PRO A 96 -14.36 -0.43 -6.44
N PRO A 97 -14.00 -0.98 -7.61
CA PRO A 97 -14.15 -0.30 -8.89
C PRO A 97 -15.63 -0.12 -9.25
N LEU A 98 -15.92 0.81 -10.14
CA LEU A 98 -17.25 1.02 -10.70
C LEU A 98 -17.63 -0.07 -11.69
N SER A 99 -16.67 -0.54 -12.47
CA SER A 99 -16.82 -1.67 -13.37
C SER A 99 -15.50 -2.41 -13.55
N VAL A 100 -15.63 -3.67 -13.96
CA VAL A 100 -14.51 -4.54 -14.30
C VAL A 100 -14.80 -5.14 -15.68
N SER A 101 -13.86 -4.99 -16.61
CA SER A 101 -13.84 -5.74 -17.86
C SER A 101 -12.69 -6.74 -17.81
N ALA A 102 -12.89 -7.97 -18.27
CA ALA A 102 -11.88 -9.02 -18.18
C ALA A 102 -11.90 -9.91 -19.42
N LYS A 103 -10.72 -10.19 -19.99
CA LYS A 103 -10.50 -11.16 -21.07
C LYS A 103 -9.20 -11.91 -20.80
N LYS A 104 -9.31 -13.21 -20.46
CA LYS A 104 -8.16 -14.05 -20.05
C LYS A 104 -7.38 -13.40 -18.90
N ASP A 105 -6.07 -13.23 -19.05
CA ASP A 105 -5.16 -12.68 -18.05
C ASP A 105 -5.13 -11.14 -18.00
N VAL A 106 -6.00 -10.50 -18.79
CA VAL A 106 -6.14 -9.05 -18.87
C VAL A 106 -7.43 -8.61 -18.18
N LYS A 107 -7.32 -7.62 -17.28
CA LYS A 107 -8.45 -6.93 -16.67
C LYS A 107 -8.30 -5.42 -16.74
N TYR A 108 -9.43 -4.73 -16.83
CA TYR A 108 -9.54 -3.29 -16.69
C TYR A 108 -10.45 -2.98 -15.50
N LEU A 109 -9.90 -2.29 -14.50
CA LEU A 109 -10.68 -1.72 -13.41
C LEU A 109 -11.00 -0.27 -13.75
N VAL A 110 -12.27 0.12 -13.65
CA VAL A 110 -12.71 1.50 -13.92
C VAL A 110 -13.08 2.19 -12.61
N TYR A 111 -12.52 3.37 -12.39
CA TYR A 111 -12.79 4.25 -11.25
C TYR A 111 -13.23 5.63 -11.74
N LYS A 112 -14.04 6.34 -10.94
CA LYS A 112 -14.31 7.76 -11.19
C LYS A 112 -13.26 8.61 -10.50
N ASN A 113 -12.48 9.34 -11.28
CA ASN A 113 -11.61 10.39 -10.74
C ASN A 113 -12.47 11.63 -10.46
N ARG A 114 -12.85 11.80 -9.19
CA ARG A 114 -13.56 13.00 -8.72
C ARG A 114 -12.54 14.09 -8.41
N THR A 115 -12.09 14.81 -9.44
CA THR A 115 -11.31 16.04 -9.22
C THR A 115 -12.20 17.10 -8.55
N ARG A 116 -11.61 17.98 -7.72
CA ARG A 116 -12.32 19.06 -6.99
C ARG A 116 -13.08 20.06 -7.91
N LYS A 117 -12.90 20.02 -9.23
CA LYS A 117 -13.56 20.90 -10.22
C LYS A 117 -14.46 20.08 -11.14
N PHE A 118 -15.71 19.87 -10.76
CA PHE A 118 -16.91 19.61 -11.58
C PHE A 118 -16.90 18.67 -12.81
N ARG A 119 -15.80 18.00 -13.16
CA ARG A 119 -15.70 17.01 -14.24
C ARG A 119 -15.12 15.74 -13.66
N SER A 120 -15.98 14.75 -13.42
CA SER A 120 -15.54 13.38 -13.19
C SER A 120 -15.11 12.80 -14.52
N LYS A 121 -13.85 12.39 -14.64
CA LYS A 121 -13.39 11.56 -15.75
C LYS A 121 -13.22 10.13 -15.24
N ASP A 122 -13.46 9.18 -16.12
CA ASP A 122 -13.15 7.80 -15.83
C ASP A 122 -11.63 7.62 -15.83
N PHE A 123 -11.16 6.76 -14.94
CA PHE A 123 -9.78 6.39 -14.76
C PHE A 123 -9.71 4.88 -14.83
N TYR A 124 -8.76 4.38 -15.59
CA TYR A 124 -8.62 2.97 -15.88
C TYR A 124 -7.36 2.45 -15.21
N ILE A 125 -7.39 1.18 -14.83
CA ILE A 125 -6.22 0.44 -14.35
C ILE A 125 -6.17 -0.83 -15.18
N HIS A 126 -5.10 -0.97 -15.96
CA HIS A 126 -4.83 -2.15 -16.75
C HIS A 126 -4.06 -3.15 -15.90
N ILE A 127 -4.63 -4.33 -15.75
CA ILE A 127 -4.08 -5.43 -14.97
C ILE A 127 -3.73 -6.56 -15.91
N VAL A 128 -2.48 -7.00 -15.88
CA VAL A 128 -1.99 -8.15 -16.64
C VAL A 128 -1.37 -9.13 -15.67
N ASN A 129 -1.74 -10.40 -15.76
CA ASN A 129 -1.26 -11.46 -14.85
C ASN A 129 -1.51 -11.12 -13.36
N GLY A 130 -2.60 -10.41 -13.05
CA GLY A 130 -3.01 -10.07 -11.69
C GLY A 130 -2.30 -8.87 -11.05
N VAL A 131 -1.41 -8.19 -11.77
CA VAL A 131 -0.76 -6.95 -11.31
C VAL A 131 -1.03 -5.76 -12.22
N VAL A 132 -0.91 -4.55 -11.68
CA VAL A 132 -1.02 -3.30 -12.42
C VAL A 132 0.12 -3.17 -13.42
N GLU A 133 -0.18 -3.18 -14.71
CA GLU A 133 0.78 -2.97 -15.79
C GLU A 133 0.80 -1.50 -16.25
N SER A 134 -0.36 -0.86 -16.28
CA SER A 134 -0.49 0.57 -16.58
C SER A 134 -1.75 1.15 -15.94
N TYR A 135 -1.79 2.47 -15.78
CA TYR A 135 -2.96 3.18 -15.25
C TYR A 135 -3.01 4.62 -15.77
N GLY A 136 -4.20 5.22 -15.89
CA GLY A 136 -4.37 6.50 -16.59
C GLY A 136 -5.81 6.89 -16.85
N GLY A 137 -6.02 8.05 -17.46
CA GLY A 137 -7.31 8.50 -17.98
C GLY A 137 -7.64 7.90 -19.34
N GLU A 138 -8.82 8.24 -19.84
CA GLU A 138 -9.22 7.93 -21.21
C GLU A 138 -8.19 8.47 -22.21
N GLY A 139 -7.65 7.59 -23.07
CA GLY A 139 -6.62 7.93 -24.06
C GLY A 139 -5.17 7.74 -23.62
N ASP A 140 -4.90 7.51 -22.32
CA ASP A 140 -3.54 7.24 -21.83
C ASP A 140 -3.06 5.81 -22.11
N PHE A 141 -3.97 4.94 -22.52
CA PHE A 141 -3.68 3.56 -22.87
C PHE A 141 -3.80 3.41 -24.38
N ASP A 142 -2.89 2.64 -24.96
CA ASP A 142 -3.15 1.94 -26.22
C ASP A 142 -4.40 1.10 -25.96
N SER A 143 -5.55 1.66 -26.30
CA SER A 143 -6.83 1.04 -26.03
C SER A 143 -6.79 -0.35 -26.65
N PRO A 144 -7.18 -1.44 -25.97
CA PRO A 144 -7.85 -2.46 -26.72
C PRO A 144 -9.10 -1.75 -27.23
N LYS A 145 -9.09 -1.39 -28.50
CA LYS A 145 -10.36 -1.15 -29.19
C LYS A 145 -11.21 -2.37 -28.84
N PRO A 146 -12.40 -2.20 -28.23
CA PRO A 146 -13.33 -3.32 -28.19
C PRO A 146 -13.51 -3.76 -29.65
N ASP A 147 -13.29 -5.05 -29.92
CA ASP A 147 -13.80 -5.66 -31.15
C ASP A 147 -15.33 -5.47 -31.20
#